data_AF-A0A959YQT4-F1
#
_entry.id   AF-A0A959YQT4-F1
#
_cell.length_a   1.000
_cell.length_b   1.000
_cell.length_c   1.000
_cell.angle_alpha   90.00
_cell.angle_beta   90.00
_cell.angle_gamma   90.00
#
_symmetry.space_group_name_H-M   'P 1'
#
loop_
_entity.id
_entity.type
_entity.pdbx_description
1 polymer ?
#
loop_
_entity_poly.entity_id
_entity_poly.type
_entity_poly.pdbx_seq_one_letter_code
_entity_poly.pdbx_strand_id
1 'polypeptide(L)'
;MSKDKFLIWMLFFAFLTASGQSGRNYRYIKPINDPDRVKITIHDKTRSYYKLHTEKASVILVRGPGVLTVRTRVQFADDKQDPITYRIRYAVDGEPVKEAKITSEPAGNASYKYDEVKGVPGNLKDFTIVLGRGEHSIEIFATSEFPLVTARYKFTKTKPKKLDWISYCPLTPSEPVNLLTSESSVTYYRFSKDKPLKVSINGPTELRVLTRIENHYQMRGRINYRVMVKEAGGVINTYQLSSVRSEVTTYESNEKLIPGKGREFVIDVPKGRHTYEISLFDQDNTTVLGRLLIPEKDVALEY
;
A
#
# COMPACT_ATOMS: atom_id res chain seq x y z
N MET A 1 6.94 -63.74 21.38
CA MET A 1 5.87 -63.32 22.32
C MET A 1 5.98 -61.82 22.48
N SER A 2 5.12 -61.07 21.79
CA SER A 2 3.89 -60.43 22.34
C SER A 2 4.24 -59.08 23.00
N LYS A 3 3.90 -57.95 22.35
CA LYS A 3 2.74 -57.07 22.67
C LYS A 3 2.81 -56.59 24.14
N ASP A 4 2.85 -55.31 24.49
CA ASP A 4 1.93 -54.25 24.10
C ASP A 4 2.44 -52.84 24.47
N LYS A 5 1.88 -51.88 23.77
CA LYS A 5 1.93 -50.43 24.00
C LYS A 5 1.36 -50.08 25.38
N PHE A 6 1.90 -49.08 26.07
CA PHE A 6 1.03 -48.07 26.69
C PHE A 6 1.68 -46.70 26.80
N LEU A 7 0.84 -45.74 26.48
CA LEU A 7 1.01 -44.31 26.32
C LEU A 7 0.85 -43.64 27.70
N ILE A 8 1.78 -42.79 28.14
CA ILE A 8 1.47 -41.76 29.14
C ILE A 8 1.99 -40.42 28.64
N TRP A 9 1.01 -39.55 28.40
CA TRP A 9 1.13 -38.12 28.19
C TRP A 9 1.81 -37.44 29.38
N MET A 10 2.80 -36.58 29.12
CA MET A 10 3.08 -35.47 30.02
C MET A 10 3.09 -34.17 29.23
N LEU A 11 1.92 -33.55 29.18
CA LEU A 11 1.71 -32.12 29.01
C LEU A 11 2.56 -31.39 30.06
N PHE A 12 3.65 -30.76 29.66
CA PHE A 12 4.16 -29.60 30.38
C PHE A 12 3.89 -28.37 29.54
N PHE A 13 2.92 -27.60 30.05
CA PHE A 13 2.54 -26.27 29.61
C PHE A 13 3.81 -25.42 29.36
N ALA A 14 4.17 -25.26 28.09
CA ALA A 14 4.98 -24.12 27.71
C ALA A 14 4.10 -22.89 27.96
N PHE A 15 4.37 -22.19 29.06
CA PHE A 15 3.95 -20.81 29.27
C PHE A 15 4.50 -19.99 28.11
N LEU A 16 3.76 -19.96 27.01
CA LEU A 16 3.86 -18.92 26.01
C LEU A 16 3.44 -17.65 26.74
N THR A 17 4.44 -16.96 27.27
CA THR A 17 4.37 -15.53 27.49
C THR A 17 4.15 -14.90 26.11
N ALA A 18 2.88 -14.91 25.68
CA ALA A 18 2.38 -13.97 24.73
C ALA A 18 2.63 -12.60 25.37
N SER A 19 3.79 -12.04 25.08
CA SER A 19 4.03 -10.62 25.22
C SER A 19 3.03 -9.96 24.28
N GLY A 20 1.83 -9.75 24.80
CA GLY A 20 0.81 -8.92 24.17
C GLY A 20 1.46 -7.57 23.93
N GLN A 21 1.87 -7.32 22.69
CA GLN A 21 2.14 -5.98 22.21
C GLN A 21 0.80 -5.24 22.16
N SER A 22 0.32 -4.85 23.33
CA SER A 22 -0.63 -3.77 23.46
C SER A 22 0.02 -2.48 22.92
N GLY A 23 -0.71 -1.77 22.07
CA GLY A 23 -0.82 -0.33 22.28
C GLY A 23 -0.28 0.63 21.22
N ARG A 24 0.25 0.19 20.07
CA ARG A 24 0.61 1.14 18.99
C ARG A 24 -0.13 0.85 17.70
N ASN A 25 -1.11 1.70 17.40
CA ASN A 25 -1.83 1.74 16.13
C ASN A 25 -0.99 2.29 14.95
N TYR A 26 0.30 2.52 15.16
CA TYR A 26 1.20 3.07 14.16
C TYR A 26 2.47 2.23 13.98
N ARG A 27 3.06 2.33 12.79
CA ARG A 27 4.36 1.75 12.44
C ARG A 27 5.18 2.72 11.60
N TYR A 28 6.50 2.58 11.63
CA TYR A 28 7.38 3.27 10.69
C TYR A 28 7.54 2.44 9.41
N ILE A 29 7.54 3.11 8.26
CA ILE A 29 7.64 2.46 6.95
C ILE A 29 8.98 2.84 6.30
N LYS A 30 9.66 1.83 5.75
CA LYS A 30 10.83 2.02 4.89
C LYS A 30 10.34 2.18 3.43
N PRO A 31 10.90 3.12 2.65
CA PRO A 31 10.62 3.19 1.22
C PRO A 31 11.15 1.97 0.48
N ILE A 32 10.41 1.49 -0.52
CA ILE A 32 10.72 0.23 -1.19
C ILE A 32 11.96 0.31 -2.10
N ASN A 33 12.26 1.48 -2.64
CA ASN A 33 13.32 1.71 -3.62
C ASN A 33 14.64 2.20 -2.99
N ASP A 34 14.80 1.89 -1.70
CA ASP A 34 15.95 2.14 -0.82
C ASP A 34 16.68 3.48 -1.07
N PRO A 35 16.04 4.62 -0.75
CA PRO A 35 16.69 5.93 -0.81
C PRO A 35 17.82 6.04 0.22
N ASP A 36 18.83 6.85 -0.09
CA ASP A 36 20.03 7.03 0.72
C ASP A 36 19.68 7.29 2.18
N ARG A 37 20.06 6.36 3.06
CA ARG A 37 19.65 6.37 4.46
C ARG A 37 20.61 7.20 5.31
N VAL A 38 20.09 8.18 6.01
CA VAL A 38 20.81 9.05 6.94
C VAL A 38 20.45 8.70 8.39
N LYS A 39 21.43 8.65 9.29
CA LYS A 39 21.23 8.40 10.73
C LYS A 39 21.38 9.71 11.51
N ILE A 40 20.32 10.11 12.20
CA ILE A 40 20.30 11.32 13.05
C ILE A 40 20.14 10.88 14.50
N THR A 41 21.00 11.37 15.38
CA THR A 41 20.93 11.16 16.83
C THR A 41 20.15 12.30 17.46
N ILE A 42 19.16 11.96 18.28
CA ILE A 42 18.30 12.91 18.99
C ILE A 42 18.18 12.40 20.43
N HIS A 43 18.68 13.15 21.42
CA HIS A 43 18.71 12.73 22.84
C HIS A 43 19.16 11.26 22.99
N ASP A 44 20.36 10.94 22.47
CA ASP A 44 20.99 9.61 22.47
C ASP A 44 20.27 8.51 21.70
N LYS A 45 19.16 8.82 21.03
CA LYS A 45 18.41 7.87 20.20
C LYS A 45 18.69 8.12 18.73
N THR A 46 19.36 7.15 18.10
CA THR A 46 19.55 7.15 16.64
C THR A 46 18.25 6.83 15.91
N ARG A 47 17.91 7.62 14.90
CA ARG A 47 16.76 7.45 14.01
C ARG A 47 17.23 7.41 12.56
N SER A 48 16.65 6.52 11.77
CA SER A 48 16.87 6.48 10.32
C SER A 48 15.89 7.39 9.61
N TYR A 49 16.46 8.26 8.78
CA TYR A 49 15.78 9.07 7.77
C TYR A 49 16.28 8.66 6.39
N TYR A 50 15.60 9.13 5.36
CA TYR A 50 15.87 8.84 3.97
C TYR A 50 15.99 10.14 3.19
N LYS A 51 17.05 10.32 2.41
CA LYS A 51 17.24 11.50 1.56
C LYS A 51 16.11 11.56 0.53
N LEU A 52 15.55 12.75 0.35
CA LEU A 52 14.64 13.06 -0.74
C LEU A 52 15.46 13.60 -1.91
N HIS A 53 15.16 13.14 -3.11
CA HIS A 53 15.80 13.58 -4.36
C HIS A 53 14.77 14.31 -5.24
N THR A 54 15.25 15.08 -6.22
CA THR A 54 14.36 15.77 -7.16
C THR A 54 13.81 14.85 -8.26
N GLU A 55 14.62 13.90 -8.71
CA GLU A 55 14.31 12.98 -9.82
C GLU A 55 13.85 11.59 -9.36
N LYS A 56 14.45 11.07 -8.27
CA LYS A 56 14.13 9.75 -7.73
C LYS A 56 13.17 9.88 -6.53
N ALA A 57 11.94 9.39 -6.71
CA ALA A 57 10.95 9.37 -5.64
C ALA A 57 11.41 8.54 -4.45
N SER A 58 10.98 8.89 -3.24
CA SER A 58 10.87 7.96 -2.13
C SER A 58 9.50 7.28 -2.22
N VAL A 59 9.46 5.96 -2.48
CA VAL A 59 8.20 5.24 -2.73
C VAL A 59 7.73 4.47 -1.49
N ILE A 60 6.54 4.80 -0.99
CA ILE A 60 5.90 4.17 0.16
C ILE A 60 4.72 3.32 -0.30
N LEU A 61 4.75 2.02 0.02
CA LEU A 61 3.61 1.13 -0.14
C LEU A 61 2.95 0.85 1.22
N VAL A 62 1.65 1.09 1.31
CA VAL A 62 0.91 0.90 2.56
C VAL A 62 -0.56 0.56 2.32
N ARG A 63 -1.09 -0.36 3.13
CA ARG A 63 -2.52 -0.66 3.17
C ARG A 63 -3.24 0.25 4.17
N GLY A 64 -4.17 1.05 3.68
CA GLY A 64 -5.10 1.89 4.41
C GLY A 64 -6.33 1.14 4.95
N PRO A 65 -7.24 1.83 5.67
CA PRO A 65 -7.22 3.27 5.93
C PRO A 65 -6.27 3.70 7.03
N GLY A 66 -5.78 4.94 6.92
CA GLY A 66 -4.90 5.52 7.91
C GLY A 66 -4.35 6.88 7.52
N VAL A 67 -3.44 7.38 8.35
CA VAL A 67 -2.73 8.63 8.12
C VAL A 67 -1.24 8.35 8.02
N LEU A 68 -0.65 8.73 6.88
CA LEU A 68 0.79 8.74 6.67
C LEU A 68 1.35 10.11 7.07
N THR A 69 2.05 10.17 8.20
CA THR A 69 2.81 11.33 8.63
C THR A 69 4.21 11.27 8.00
N VAL A 70 4.52 12.25 7.17
CA VAL A 70 5.84 12.45 6.55
C VAL A 70 6.62 13.41 7.43
N ARG A 71 7.64 12.90 8.12
CA ARG A 71 8.44 13.67 9.08
C ARG A 71 9.76 14.07 8.48
N THR A 72 10.04 15.36 8.40
CA THR A 72 11.12 15.90 7.60
C THR A 72 12.11 16.66 8.46
N ARG A 73 13.38 16.62 8.04
CA ARG A 73 14.46 17.47 8.54
C ARG A 73 15.27 17.94 7.35
N VAL A 74 15.49 19.24 7.29
CA VAL A 74 16.40 19.87 6.32
C VAL A 74 17.79 19.97 6.93
N GLN A 75 18.84 19.92 6.12
CA GLN A 75 20.22 20.09 6.54
C GLN A 75 20.63 21.55 6.47
N PHE A 76 21.19 22.08 7.55
CA PHE A 76 21.82 23.39 7.63
C PHE A 76 23.33 23.26 7.48
N ALA A 77 23.98 24.24 6.87
CA ALA A 77 25.43 24.38 6.97
C ALA A 77 25.81 24.80 8.40
N ASP A 78 27.03 24.49 8.85
CA ASP A 78 27.49 24.71 10.23
C ASP A 78 27.43 26.19 10.67
N ASP A 79 27.51 27.11 9.70
CA ASP A 79 27.52 28.57 9.89
C ASP A 79 26.15 29.24 9.68
N LYS A 80 25.16 28.52 9.14
CA LYS A 80 23.85 29.10 8.80
C LYS A 80 22.82 28.87 9.89
N GLN A 81 22.35 29.98 10.47
CA GLN A 81 21.28 29.98 11.48
C GLN A 81 19.92 30.46 10.97
N ASP A 82 19.87 31.07 9.79
CA ASP A 82 18.61 31.58 9.22
C ASP A 82 17.64 30.44 8.89
N PRO A 83 16.34 30.60 9.18
CA PRO A 83 15.33 29.61 8.84
C PRO A 83 15.34 29.28 7.33
N ILE A 84 15.30 27.98 7.03
CA ILE A 84 15.27 27.48 5.66
C ILE A 84 13.84 27.08 5.31
N THR A 85 13.34 27.62 4.20
CA THR A 85 12.07 27.19 3.58
C THR A 85 12.35 26.23 2.44
N TYR A 86 11.70 25.07 2.46
CA TYR A 86 11.81 24.05 1.43
C TYR A 86 10.42 23.52 1.05
N ARG A 87 10.36 22.87 -0.11
CA ARG A 87 9.14 22.30 -0.68
C ARG A 87 9.33 20.82 -0.91
N ILE A 88 8.27 20.05 -0.70
CA ILE A 88 8.20 18.61 -0.97
C ILE A 88 7.00 18.38 -1.87
N ARG A 89 7.23 17.69 -2.97
CA ARG A 89 6.17 17.24 -3.88
C ARG A 89 5.80 15.80 -3.56
N TYR A 90 4.52 15.47 -3.63
CA TYR A 90 4.07 14.08 -3.46
C TYR A 90 2.86 13.75 -4.34
N ALA A 91 2.80 12.51 -4.80
CA ALA A 91 1.66 11.92 -5.50
C ALA A 91 1.17 10.70 -4.72
N VAL A 92 -0.15 10.49 -4.72
CA VAL A 92 -0.80 9.34 -4.07
C VAL A 92 -1.55 8.63 -5.17
N ASP A 93 -1.26 7.36 -5.42
CA ASP A 93 -1.99 6.53 -6.38
C ASP A 93 -2.11 7.19 -7.76
N GLY A 94 -1.01 7.76 -8.27
CA GLY A 94 -0.97 8.40 -9.59
C GLY A 94 -1.73 9.74 -9.70
N GLU A 95 -2.40 10.18 -8.64
CA GLU A 95 -3.08 11.48 -8.60
C GLU A 95 -2.13 12.66 -8.85
N PRO A 96 -2.65 13.82 -9.31
CA PRO A 96 -1.86 15.01 -9.53
C PRO A 96 -0.97 15.36 -8.34
N VAL A 97 0.27 15.74 -8.65
CA VAL A 97 1.30 16.06 -7.66
C VAL A 97 0.84 17.21 -6.77
N LYS A 98 0.83 16.98 -5.46
CA LYS A 98 0.58 17.98 -4.42
C LYS A 98 1.91 18.47 -3.86
N GLU A 99 1.90 19.65 -3.22
CA GLU A 99 3.09 20.24 -2.63
C GLU A 99 2.87 20.64 -1.17
N ALA A 100 3.85 20.35 -0.32
CA ALA A 100 3.96 20.84 1.05
C ALA A 100 5.12 21.85 1.14
N LYS A 101 4.81 23.09 1.53
CA LYS A 101 5.80 24.13 1.84
C LYS A 101 6.07 24.15 3.34
N ILE A 102 7.34 24.02 3.72
CA ILE A 102 7.75 23.87 5.12
C ILE A 102 8.91 24.82 5.41
N THR A 103 8.86 25.49 6.55
CA THR A 103 9.97 26.28 7.08
C THR A 103 10.50 25.63 8.35
N SER A 104 11.82 25.51 8.46
CA SER A 104 12.48 24.95 9.63
C SER A 104 13.65 25.81 10.08
N GLU A 105 13.96 25.71 11.37
CA GLU A 105 15.13 26.30 12.02
C GLU A 105 16.14 25.20 12.37
N PRO A 106 17.42 25.50 12.62
CA PRO A 106 18.39 24.53 13.11
C PRO A 106 17.93 23.88 14.43
N ALA A 107 18.15 22.58 14.61
CA ALA A 107 17.83 21.90 15.87
C ALA A 107 19.02 21.92 16.82
N GLY A 108 18.85 22.49 18.01
CA GLY A 108 19.89 22.49 19.05
C GLY A 108 20.13 21.14 19.74
N ASN A 109 19.27 20.14 19.49
CA ASN A 109 19.29 18.83 20.18
C ASN A 109 19.48 17.62 19.24
N ALA A 110 19.87 17.85 17.99
CA ALA A 110 20.03 16.80 17.00
C ALA A 110 21.35 16.93 16.27
N SER A 111 21.99 15.79 16.00
CA SER A 111 23.24 15.73 15.24
C SER A 111 23.23 14.55 14.28
N TYR A 112 24.00 14.65 13.20
CA TYR A 112 24.26 13.50 12.34
C TYR A 112 25.20 12.51 13.06
N LYS A 113 24.98 11.20 12.88
CA LYS A 113 25.75 10.17 13.60
C LYS A 113 27.18 9.98 13.05
N TYR A 114 27.45 10.38 11.81
CA TYR A 114 28.73 10.17 11.15
C TYR A 114 29.29 11.51 10.68
N ASP A 115 30.59 11.75 10.93
CA ASP A 115 31.29 13.02 10.65
C ASP A 115 31.34 13.40 9.16
N GLU A 116 31.07 12.45 8.26
CA GLU A 116 31.01 12.68 6.81
C GLU A 116 29.83 13.56 6.39
N VAL A 117 28.77 13.62 7.22
CA VAL A 117 27.63 14.52 6.98
C VAL A 117 27.85 15.80 7.78
N LYS A 118 28.53 16.77 7.17
CA LYS A 118 28.73 18.12 7.72
C LYS A 118 27.40 18.85 7.91
N GLY A 119 27.29 19.76 8.87
CA GLY A 119 26.07 20.53 9.10
C GLY A 119 25.22 20.06 10.26
N VAL A 120 24.13 20.80 10.48
CA VAL A 120 23.20 20.59 11.59
C VAL A 120 21.83 20.17 11.05
N PRO A 121 21.19 19.12 11.61
CA PRO A 121 19.81 18.81 11.28
C PRO A 121 18.86 19.93 11.73
N GLY A 122 17.91 20.29 10.87
CA GLY A 122 16.80 21.15 11.24
C GLY A 122 15.84 20.54 12.24
N ASN A 123 15.01 21.37 12.85
CA ASN A 123 13.88 20.96 13.67
C ASN A 123 12.98 19.99 12.89
N LEU A 124 12.42 19.01 13.62
CA LEU A 124 11.47 18.08 13.04
C LEU A 124 10.22 18.84 12.63
N LYS A 125 9.87 18.77 11.35
CA LYS A 125 8.58 19.24 10.83
C LYS A 125 7.85 18.04 10.25
N ASP A 126 6.54 18.13 10.10
CA ASP A 126 5.77 17.09 9.44
C ASP A 126 4.55 17.63 8.70
N PHE A 127 4.05 16.79 7.79
CA PHE A 127 2.74 16.93 7.17
C PHE A 127 2.09 15.56 7.06
N THR A 128 0.79 15.52 6.79
CA THR A 128 0.01 14.29 6.79
C THR A 128 -0.68 14.05 5.46
N ILE A 129 -0.69 12.79 5.04
CA ILE A 129 -1.46 12.29 3.89
C ILE A 129 -2.51 11.32 4.44
N VAL A 130 -3.78 11.63 4.24
CA VAL A 130 -4.90 10.76 4.62
C VAL A 130 -5.10 9.72 3.52
N LEU A 131 -5.17 8.46 3.90
CA LEU A 131 -5.30 7.32 2.99
C LEU A 131 -6.60 6.59 3.27
N GLY A 132 -7.36 6.36 2.19
CA GLY A 132 -8.60 5.61 2.18
C GLY A 132 -8.41 4.11 2.40
N ARG A 133 -9.43 3.32 2.09
CA ARG A 133 -9.31 1.86 2.14
C ARG A 133 -8.49 1.38 0.96
N GLY A 134 -7.61 0.40 1.20
CA GLY A 134 -6.94 -0.36 0.15
C GLY A 134 -5.43 -0.17 0.14
N GLU A 135 -4.79 -0.73 -0.87
CA GLU A 135 -3.36 -0.60 -1.11
C GLU A 135 -3.07 0.75 -1.77
N HIS A 136 -2.13 1.50 -1.19
CA HIS A 136 -1.73 2.82 -1.68
C HIS A 136 -0.24 2.85 -2.02
N SER A 137 0.10 3.56 -3.10
CA SER A 137 1.46 3.95 -3.47
C SER A 137 1.63 5.45 -3.33
N ILE A 138 2.60 5.88 -2.53
CA ILE A 138 2.88 7.29 -2.31
C ILE A 138 4.31 7.58 -2.77
N GLU A 139 4.44 8.50 -3.72
CA GLU A 139 5.72 8.95 -4.27
C GLU A 139 6.05 10.32 -3.71
N ILE A 140 7.25 10.51 -3.16
CA ILE A 140 7.64 11.73 -2.44
C ILE A 140 8.99 12.22 -2.96
N PHE A 141 9.05 13.51 -3.33
CA PHE A 141 10.20 14.14 -3.96
C PHE A 141 10.59 15.43 -3.24
N ALA A 142 11.87 15.78 -3.29
CA ALA A 142 12.29 17.15 -3.06
C ALA A 142 11.97 18.01 -4.30
N THR A 143 11.79 19.31 -4.12
CA THR A 143 11.64 20.25 -5.25
C THR A 143 12.98 20.85 -5.70
N SER A 144 14.03 20.70 -4.90
CA SER A 144 15.39 21.16 -5.18
C SER A 144 16.42 20.20 -4.56
N GLU A 145 17.60 20.08 -5.16
CA GLU A 145 18.74 19.31 -4.62
C GLU A 145 19.33 19.96 -3.35
N PHE A 146 19.19 21.29 -3.23
CA PHE A 146 19.57 22.04 -2.04
C PHE A 146 18.44 22.96 -1.58
N PRO A 147 18.17 23.06 -0.27
CA PRO A 147 18.86 22.37 0.83
C PRO A 147 18.54 20.86 0.86
N LEU A 148 19.43 20.04 1.41
CA LEU A 148 19.21 18.60 1.51
C LEU A 148 18.06 18.31 2.49
N VAL A 149 17.04 17.59 2.03
CA VAL A 149 15.88 17.20 2.84
C VAL A 149 15.90 15.71 3.09
N THR A 150 15.67 15.31 4.34
CA THR A 150 15.54 13.91 4.74
C THR A 150 14.16 13.68 5.36
N ALA A 151 13.58 12.49 5.13
CA ALA A 151 12.24 12.15 5.56
C ALA A 151 12.17 10.80 6.29
N ARG A 152 11.19 10.67 7.19
CA ARG A 152 10.83 9.43 7.89
C ARG A 152 9.32 9.28 7.89
N TYR A 153 8.85 8.06 7.62
CA TYR A 153 7.44 7.80 7.35
C TYR A 153 6.80 7.05 8.51
N LYS A 154 5.80 7.67 9.14
CA LYS A 154 5.00 7.04 10.20
C LYS A 154 3.58 6.85 9.69
N PHE A 155 3.12 5.61 9.63
CA PHE A 155 1.74 5.31 9.27
C PHE A 155 0.94 4.93 10.50
N THR A 156 -0.21 5.58 10.70
CA THR A 156 -1.14 5.33 11.80
C THR A 156 -2.44 4.80 11.22
N LYS A 157 -2.81 3.55 11.57
CA LYS A 157 -4.06 2.92 11.10
C LYS A 157 -5.26 3.64 11.70
N THR A 158 -6.28 3.86 10.88
CA THR A 158 -7.60 4.34 11.30
C THR A 158 -8.65 3.25 11.08
N LYS A 159 -9.85 3.43 11.64
CA LYS A 159 -10.97 2.53 11.36
C LYS A 159 -11.60 2.92 10.03
N PRO A 160 -11.91 1.96 9.14
CA PRO A 160 -12.67 2.26 7.93
C PRO A 160 -14.05 2.78 8.29
N LYS A 161 -14.57 3.71 7.47
CA LYS A 161 -15.98 4.07 7.49
C LYS A 161 -16.80 2.80 7.21
N LYS A 162 -17.86 2.59 8.00
CA LYS A 162 -18.81 1.49 7.75
C LYS A 162 -19.61 1.85 6.50
N LEU A 163 -19.41 1.06 5.46
CA LEU A 163 -20.06 1.15 4.16
C LEU A 163 -20.41 -0.27 3.77
N ASP A 164 -21.66 -0.48 3.39
CA ASP A 164 -22.12 -1.74 2.85
C ASP A 164 -21.81 -1.75 1.35
N TRP A 165 -21.18 -2.84 0.91
CA TRP A 165 -20.65 -3.00 -0.44
C TRP A 165 -21.39 -4.13 -1.14
N ILE A 166 -21.87 -3.87 -2.35
CA ILE A 166 -22.50 -4.90 -3.17
C ILE A 166 -21.63 -5.27 -4.37
N SER A 167 -21.80 -6.50 -4.88
CA SER A 167 -21.14 -6.94 -6.11
C SER A 167 -21.58 -6.10 -7.30
N TYR A 168 -20.61 -5.66 -8.10
CA TYR A 168 -20.84 -4.99 -9.37
C TYR A 168 -20.32 -5.86 -10.51
N CYS A 169 -21.10 -5.97 -11.59
CA CYS A 169 -20.78 -6.86 -12.70
C CYS A 169 -19.89 -6.13 -13.71
N PRO A 170 -18.79 -6.74 -14.20
CA PRO A 170 -18.05 -6.19 -15.32
C PRO A 170 -18.86 -6.27 -16.63
N LEU A 171 -18.44 -5.50 -17.62
CA LEU A 171 -18.92 -5.63 -19.01
C LEU A 171 -18.44 -6.95 -19.62
N THR A 172 -19.21 -7.45 -20.60
CA THR A 172 -18.84 -8.63 -21.37
C THR A 172 -17.87 -8.27 -22.52
N PRO A 173 -16.97 -9.20 -22.91
CA PRO A 173 -16.77 -10.53 -22.35
C PRO A 173 -16.04 -10.49 -20.99
N SER A 174 -16.44 -11.37 -20.08
CA SER A 174 -15.82 -11.60 -18.78
C SER A 174 -15.78 -13.08 -18.47
N GLU A 175 -14.75 -13.56 -17.76
CA GLU A 175 -14.59 -14.97 -17.44
C GLU A 175 -14.85 -15.22 -15.95
N PRO A 176 -16.07 -15.65 -15.55
CA PRO A 176 -16.42 -15.85 -14.14
C PRO A 176 -15.69 -17.06 -13.56
N VAL A 177 -15.29 -16.94 -12.30
CA VAL A 177 -14.58 -17.95 -11.53
C VAL A 177 -15.14 -17.94 -10.11
N ASN A 178 -15.73 -19.05 -9.70
CA ASN A 178 -16.22 -19.19 -8.33
C ASN A 178 -15.11 -19.68 -7.40
N LEU A 179 -14.96 -18.97 -6.30
CA LEU A 179 -14.07 -19.34 -5.21
C LEU A 179 -14.87 -19.73 -3.98
N LEU A 180 -14.49 -20.82 -3.35
CA LEU A 180 -15.00 -21.21 -2.04
C LEU A 180 -14.17 -20.49 -0.98
N THR A 181 -14.85 -19.70 -0.16
CA THR A 181 -14.30 -19.11 1.06
C THR A 181 -14.82 -19.89 2.27
N SER A 182 -14.31 -19.60 3.47
CA SER A 182 -14.80 -20.22 4.71
C SER A 182 -16.29 -19.99 4.99
N GLU A 183 -16.90 -18.99 4.37
CA GLU A 183 -18.27 -18.53 4.67
C GLU A 183 -19.24 -18.72 3.50
N SER A 184 -18.76 -18.65 2.26
CA SER A 184 -19.62 -18.69 1.06
C SER A 184 -18.83 -18.93 -0.23
N SER A 185 -19.55 -19.30 -1.31
CA SER A 185 -19.04 -19.24 -2.68
C SER A 185 -19.13 -17.80 -3.19
N VAL A 186 -18.05 -17.31 -3.79
CA VAL A 186 -17.93 -15.92 -4.27
C VAL A 186 -17.40 -15.92 -5.69
N THR A 187 -18.13 -15.27 -6.60
CA THR A 187 -17.71 -15.08 -7.99
C THR A 187 -16.70 -13.93 -8.12
N TYR A 188 -15.59 -14.25 -8.77
CA TYR A 188 -14.62 -13.30 -9.30
C TYR A 188 -14.59 -13.42 -10.82
N TYR A 189 -13.87 -12.53 -11.49
CA TYR A 189 -13.69 -12.52 -12.93
C TYR A 189 -12.21 -12.53 -13.28
N ARG A 190 -11.80 -13.50 -14.08
CA ARG A 190 -10.41 -13.63 -14.52
C ARG A 190 -10.07 -12.53 -15.54
N PHE A 191 -8.92 -11.89 -15.33
CA PHE A 191 -8.36 -10.92 -16.24
C PHE A 191 -6.83 -11.08 -16.34
N SER A 192 -6.28 -10.58 -17.43
CA SER A 192 -4.84 -10.56 -17.70
C SER A 192 -4.47 -9.26 -18.42
N LYS A 193 -3.26 -9.17 -18.96
CA LYS A 193 -2.85 -8.05 -19.81
C LYS A 193 -3.67 -7.96 -21.09
N ASP A 194 -3.88 -9.10 -21.76
CA ASP A 194 -4.56 -9.18 -23.06
C ASP A 194 -6.09 -9.29 -22.94
N LYS A 195 -6.57 -9.72 -21.77
CA LYS A 195 -8.00 -9.82 -21.43
C LYS A 195 -8.32 -8.92 -20.24
N PRO A 196 -8.49 -7.60 -20.45
CA PRO A 196 -8.80 -6.66 -19.37
C PRO A 196 -10.20 -6.89 -18.82
N LEU A 197 -10.37 -6.63 -17.53
CA LEU A 197 -11.70 -6.49 -16.92
C LEU A 197 -12.23 -5.08 -17.23
N LYS A 198 -13.37 -4.99 -17.92
CA LYS A 198 -13.99 -3.71 -18.26
C LYS A 198 -15.21 -3.45 -17.38
N VAL A 199 -15.43 -2.20 -17.00
CA VAL A 199 -16.57 -1.79 -16.18
C VAL A 199 -17.04 -0.41 -16.60
N SER A 200 -18.35 -0.23 -16.75
CA SER A 200 -18.98 1.08 -16.92
C SER A 200 -19.76 1.40 -15.65
N ILE A 201 -19.62 2.59 -15.12
CA ILE A 201 -20.18 2.99 -13.81
C ILE A 201 -20.49 4.49 -13.81
N ASN A 202 -21.57 4.89 -13.15
CA ASN A 202 -21.97 6.28 -13.00
C ASN A 202 -21.54 6.80 -11.62
N GLY A 203 -20.81 7.91 -11.60
CA GLY A 203 -20.46 8.59 -10.35
C GLY A 203 -21.29 9.85 -10.09
N PRO A 204 -21.07 10.53 -8.95
CA PRO A 204 -19.94 10.35 -8.05
C PRO A 204 -20.08 9.12 -7.11
N THR A 205 -19.11 8.20 -7.14
CA THR A 205 -19.08 7.01 -6.29
C THR A 205 -17.65 6.44 -6.12
N GLU A 206 -17.50 5.35 -5.38
CA GLU A 206 -16.23 4.62 -5.21
C GLU A 206 -16.34 3.23 -5.85
N LEU A 207 -15.44 2.91 -6.79
CA LEU A 207 -15.31 1.57 -7.33
C LEU A 207 -14.21 0.81 -6.58
N ARG A 208 -14.62 -0.13 -5.72
CA ARG A 208 -13.68 -0.99 -4.99
C ARG A 208 -13.37 -2.23 -5.82
N VAL A 209 -12.09 -2.46 -6.05
CA VAL A 209 -11.59 -3.59 -6.82
C VAL A 209 -10.85 -4.54 -5.89
N LEU A 210 -11.39 -5.74 -5.70
CA LEU A 210 -10.72 -6.84 -5.00
C LEU A 210 -9.94 -7.68 -6.01
N THR A 211 -8.68 -7.96 -5.73
CA THR A 211 -7.82 -8.78 -6.60
C THR A 211 -7.26 -9.99 -5.88
N ARG A 212 -7.12 -11.10 -6.60
CA ARG A 212 -6.44 -12.33 -6.16
C ARG A 212 -5.62 -12.87 -7.32
N ILE A 213 -4.30 -12.86 -7.18
CA ILE A 213 -3.42 -13.47 -8.16
C ILE A 213 -3.63 -14.99 -8.19
N GLU A 214 -3.67 -15.57 -9.39
CA GLU A 214 -3.82 -17.02 -9.55
C GLU A 214 -2.45 -17.66 -9.51
N ASN A 215 -2.21 -18.50 -8.50
CA ASN A 215 -0.92 -19.14 -8.31
C ASN A 215 -0.98 -20.59 -8.75
N HIS A 216 0.13 -21.06 -9.33
CA HIS A 216 0.35 -22.49 -9.42
C HIS A 216 0.60 -23.08 -8.01
N TYR A 217 0.12 -24.29 -7.73
CA TYR A 217 0.20 -24.91 -6.41
C TYR A 217 1.63 -25.06 -5.87
N GLN A 218 2.63 -25.11 -6.75
CA GLN A 218 4.04 -25.23 -6.42
C GLN A 218 4.69 -23.90 -6.00
N MET A 219 4.03 -22.77 -6.23
CA MET A 219 4.65 -21.48 -6.00
C MET A 219 4.83 -21.22 -4.50
N ARG A 220 6.04 -20.78 -4.14
CA ARG A 220 6.44 -20.45 -2.77
C ARG A 220 6.78 -18.97 -2.68
N GLY A 221 6.38 -18.35 -1.58
CA GLY A 221 6.74 -16.97 -1.26
C GLY A 221 5.71 -15.94 -1.72
N ARG A 222 6.21 -14.75 -2.00
CA ARG A 222 5.43 -13.54 -2.26
C ARG A 222 5.60 -13.16 -3.73
N ILE A 223 4.49 -12.90 -4.42
CA ILE A 223 4.51 -12.26 -5.74
C ILE A 223 4.19 -10.78 -5.58
N ASN A 224 4.95 -9.96 -6.27
CA ASN A 224 4.57 -8.59 -6.55
C ASN A 224 4.01 -8.52 -7.96
N TYR A 225 2.90 -7.82 -8.14
CA TYR A 225 2.24 -7.66 -9.42
C TYR A 225 1.63 -6.26 -9.50
N ARG A 226 1.50 -5.75 -10.72
CA ARG A 226 0.99 -4.41 -10.99
C ARG A 226 -0.31 -4.48 -11.76
N VAL A 227 -1.31 -3.76 -11.26
CA VAL A 227 -2.61 -3.63 -11.91
C VAL A 227 -2.74 -2.22 -12.44
N MET A 228 -2.87 -2.11 -13.75
CA MET A 228 -3.05 -0.86 -14.47
C MET A 228 -4.54 -0.61 -14.65
N VAL A 229 -4.95 0.63 -14.40
CA VAL A 229 -6.31 1.10 -14.65
C VAL A 229 -6.23 2.17 -15.73
N LYS A 230 -7.06 1.98 -16.77
CA LYS A 230 -7.18 2.91 -17.88
C LYS A 230 -8.58 3.48 -17.97
N GLU A 231 -8.66 4.69 -18.48
CA GLU A 231 -9.90 5.34 -18.87
C GLU A 231 -9.67 6.04 -20.21
N ALA A 232 -10.62 5.91 -21.14
CA ALA A 232 -10.51 6.46 -22.49
C ALA A 232 -9.18 6.13 -23.21
N GLY A 233 -8.61 4.94 -22.94
CA GLY A 233 -7.34 4.48 -23.50
C GLY A 233 -6.07 4.99 -22.77
N GLY A 234 -6.18 6.04 -21.95
CA GLY A 234 -5.10 6.57 -21.13
C GLY A 234 -4.93 5.81 -19.81
N VAL A 235 -3.70 5.66 -19.34
CA VAL A 235 -3.43 5.09 -18.01
C VAL A 235 -3.69 6.16 -16.96
N ILE A 236 -4.68 5.93 -16.10
CA ILE A 236 -4.98 6.83 -14.99
C ILE A 236 -4.19 6.43 -13.73
N ASN A 237 -3.92 5.14 -13.54
CA ASN A 237 -3.13 4.68 -12.40
C ASN A 237 -2.52 3.28 -12.63
N THR A 238 -1.47 2.96 -11.87
CA THR A 238 -0.90 1.61 -11.76
C THR A 238 -0.66 1.26 -10.30
N TYR A 239 -1.47 0.35 -9.76
CA TYR A 239 -1.38 -0.13 -8.39
C TYR A 239 -0.29 -1.20 -8.24
N GLN A 240 0.63 -0.98 -7.30
CA GLN A 240 1.65 -1.97 -6.94
C GLN A 240 1.14 -2.87 -5.82
N LEU A 241 0.85 -4.13 -6.16
CA LEU A 241 0.25 -5.10 -5.26
C LEU A 241 1.22 -6.22 -4.93
N SER A 242 1.03 -6.84 -3.77
CA SER A 242 1.90 -7.92 -3.30
C SER A 242 1.10 -8.96 -2.55
N SER A 243 1.07 -10.20 -3.05
CA SER A 243 0.27 -11.28 -2.48
C SER A 243 1.08 -12.54 -2.21
N VAL A 244 0.52 -13.38 -1.36
CA VAL A 244 1.00 -14.72 -1.03
C VAL A 244 -0.18 -15.68 -1.21
N ARG A 245 0.08 -16.98 -1.25
CA ARG A 245 -0.96 -18.02 -1.28
C ARG A 245 -2.04 -17.79 -0.21
N SER A 246 -3.31 -17.96 -0.58
CA SER A 246 -4.43 -18.00 0.38
C SER A 246 -4.43 -19.33 1.13
N GLU A 247 -4.73 -19.28 2.43
CA GLU A 247 -4.88 -20.47 3.28
C GLU A 247 -6.36 -20.85 3.47
N VAL A 248 -7.29 -19.95 3.12
CA VAL A 248 -8.73 -20.04 3.46
C VAL A 248 -9.63 -19.86 2.23
N THR A 249 -9.06 -19.89 1.02
CA THR A 249 -9.81 -19.73 -0.21
C THR A 249 -9.30 -20.71 -1.24
N THR A 250 -10.21 -21.44 -1.88
CA THR A 250 -9.92 -22.42 -2.92
C THR A 250 -10.82 -22.16 -4.13
N TYR A 251 -10.51 -22.76 -5.27
CA TYR A 251 -11.44 -22.78 -6.39
C TYR A 251 -12.54 -23.80 -6.12
N GLU A 252 -13.74 -23.52 -6.62
CA GLU A 252 -14.85 -24.48 -6.58
C GLU A 252 -14.61 -25.68 -7.51
N SER A 253 -13.99 -25.46 -8.68
CA SER A 253 -13.89 -26.45 -9.75
C SER A 253 -12.46 -26.72 -10.27
N ASN A 254 -11.40 -26.19 -9.63
CA ASN A 254 -10.03 -26.35 -10.10
C ASN A 254 -9.00 -26.50 -8.97
N GLU A 255 -8.59 -27.74 -8.68
CA GLU A 255 -7.64 -28.04 -7.60
C GLU A 255 -6.17 -27.72 -7.93
N LYS A 256 -5.83 -27.45 -9.20
CA LYS A 256 -4.44 -27.21 -9.63
C LYS A 256 -4.00 -25.76 -9.43
N LEU A 257 -4.95 -24.85 -9.29
CA LEU A 257 -4.70 -23.44 -9.03
C LEU A 257 -4.97 -23.13 -7.56
N ILE A 258 -4.20 -22.21 -6.98
CA ILE A 258 -4.44 -21.73 -5.63
C ILE A 258 -4.55 -20.20 -5.66
N PRO A 259 -5.68 -19.63 -5.19
CA PRO A 259 -5.83 -18.19 -5.23
C PRO A 259 -4.89 -17.54 -4.20
N GLY A 260 -4.38 -16.36 -4.53
CA GLY A 260 -3.66 -15.51 -3.58
C GLY A 260 -4.58 -14.93 -2.51
N LYS A 261 -3.98 -14.41 -1.42
CA LYS A 261 -4.69 -13.58 -0.44
C LYS A 261 -5.26 -12.35 -1.16
N GLY A 262 -6.50 -11.99 -0.82
CA GLY A 262 -7.18 -10.83 -1.38
C GLY A 262 -6.38 -9.54 -1.15
N ARG A 263 -6.26 -8.74 -2.20
CA ARG A 263 -5.82 -7.35 -2.17
C ARG A 263 -6.95 -6.47 -2.67
N GLU A 264 -6.85 -5.18 -2.40
CA GLU A 264 -7.87 -4.25 -2.81
C GLU A 264 -7.29 -2.88 -3.07
N PHE A 265 -7.90 -2.16 -3.99
CA PHE A 265 -7.73 -0.73 -4.19
C PHE A 265 -9.09 -0.11 -4.51
N VAL A 266 -9.17 1.20 -4.42
CA VAL A 266 -10.40 1.96 -4.67
C VAL A 266 -10.11 2.97 -5.78
N ILE A 267 -11.00 3.06 -6.75
CA ILE A 267 -11.01 4.08 -7.79
C ILE A 267 -12.12 5.06 -7.42
N ASP A 268 -11.77 6.34 -7.24
CA ASP A 268 -12.77 7.39 -7.10
C ASP A 268 -13.37 7.68 -8.47
N VAL A 269 -14.69 7.53 -8.60
CA VAL A 269 -15.43 7.74 -9.84
C VAL A 269 -16.02 9.15 -9.82
N PRO A 270 -15.58 10.06 -10.71
CA PRO A 270 -16.14 11.41 -10.78
C PRO A 270 -17.61 11.43 -11.20
N LYS A 271 -18.23 12.61 -11.17
CA LYS A 271 -19.60 12.78 -11.66
C LYS A 271 -19.68 12.50 -13.17
N GLY A 272 -20.59 11.61 -13.56
CA GLY A 272 -20.82 11.25 -14.96
C GLY A 272 -20.68 9.74 -15.17
N ARG A 273 -20.82 9.30 -16.43
CA ARG A 273 -20.60 7.91 -16.83
C ARG A 273 -19.14 7.71 -17.20
N HIS A 274 -18.50 6.75 -16.55
CA HIS A 274 -17.10 6.41 -16.75
C HIS A 274 -16.97 4.95 -17.20
N THR A 275 -15.91 4.65 -17.95
CA THR A 275 -15.58 3.28 -18.36
C THR A 275 -14.12 3.02 -18.10
N TYR A 276 -13.87 2.06 -17.21
CA TYR A 276 -12.51 1.67 -16.80
C TYR A 276 -12.13 0.32 -17.41
N GLU A 277 -10.87 0.21 -17.81
CA GLU A 277 -10.22 -1.05 -18.15
C GLU A 277 -9.16 -1.38 -17.10
N ILE A 278 -9.28 -2.54 -16.48
CA ILE A 278 -8.38 -3.03 -15.43
C ILE A 278 -7.61 -4.21 -16.00
N SER A 279 -6.29 -4.09 -16.10
CA SER A 279 -5.44 -5.14 -16.65
C SER A 279 -4.15 -5.29 -15.86
N LEU A 280 -3.44 -6.40 -16.11
CA LEU A 280 -2.07 -6.53 -15.61
C LEU A 280 -1.12 -5.64 -16.41
N PHE A 281 -0.23 -4.98 -15.70
CA PHE A 281 0.88 -4.27 -16.33
C PHE A 281 2.04 -5.22 -16.66
N ASP A 282 2.27 -6.23 -15.81
CA ASP A 282 3.37 -7.18 -15.98
C ASP A 282 3.13 -8.10 -17.19
N GLN A 283 4.20 -8.50 -17.87
CA GLN A 283 4.14 -9.20 -19.17
C GLN A 283 4.00 -10.73 -19.06
N ASP A 284 4.10 -11.28 -17.85
CA ASP A 284 4.02 -12.71 -17.64
C ASP A 284 2.60 -13.21 -17.95
N ASN A 285 2.47 -14.46 -18.41
CA ASN A 285 1.19 -15.16 -18.63
C ASN A 285 0.38 -15.41 -17.33
N THR A 286 0.57 -14.57 -16.33
CA THR A 286 -0.12 -14.58 -15.06
C THR A 286 -1.55 -14.09 -15.27
N THR A 287 -2.49 -14.72 -14.57
CA THR A 287 -3.87 -14.29 -14.51
C THR A 287 -4.21 -13.82 -13.10
N VAL A 288 -5.13 -12.87 -13.01
CA VAL A 288 -5.64 -12.34 -11.75
C VAL A 288 -7.15 -12.41 -11.76
N LEU A 289 -7.72 -12.72 -10.60
CA LEU A 289 -9.14 -12.69 -10.34
C LEU A 289 -9.52 -11.32 -9.78
N GLY A 290 -10.44 -10.63 -10.44
CA GLY A 290 -11.00 -9.34 -10.02
C GLY A 290 -12.45 -9.49 -9.55
N ARG A 291 -12.82 -8.83 -8.45
CA ARG A 291 -14.22 -8.65 -8.04
C ARG A 291 -14.46 -7.16 -7.82
N LEU A 292 -15.49 -6.64 -8.46
CA LEU A 292 -15.86 -5.23 -8.40
C LEU A 292 -16.97 -5.05 -7.37
N LEU A 293 -16.88 -3.97 -6.61
CA LEU A 293 -17.83 -3.61 -5.57
C LEU A 293 -18.14 -2.11 -5.63
N ILE A 294 -19.39 -1.76 -5.39
CA ILE A 294 -19.83 -0.37 -5.20
C ILE A 294 -20.56 -0.22 -3.87
N PRO A 295 -20.62 0.99 -3.27
CA PRO A 295 -21.46 1.23 -2.11
C PRO A 295 -22.93 0.95 -2.42
N GLU A 296 -23.63 0.25 -1.54
CA GLU A 296 -25.05 -0.10 -1.71
C GLU A 296 -25.93 1.15 -1.91
N LYS A 297 -25.61 2.23 -1.20
CA LYS A 297 -26.30 3.53 -1.33
C LYS A 297 -26.21 4.15 -2.74
N ASP A 298 -25.23 3.75 -3.55
CA ASP A 298 -24.92 4.36 -4.86
C ASP A 298 -25.49 3.53 -6.03
N VAL A 299 -26.17 2.41 -5.75
CA VAL A 299 -26.83 1.56 -6.76
C VAL A 299 -27.86 2.34 -7.58
N ALA A 300 -28.53 3.30 -6.96
CA ALA A 300 -29.50 4.17 -7.62
C ALA A 300 -28.88 5.05 -8.72
N LEU A 301 -27.55 5.23 -8.77
CA LEU A 301 -26.88 5.98 -9.85
C LEU A 301 -26.87 5.23 -11.18
N GLU A 302 -27.20 3.93 -11.18
CA GLU A 302 -27.22 3.08 -12.36
C GLU A 302 -28.59 2.97 -13.04
N TYR A 303 -29.62 3.59 -12.46
CA TYR A 303 -31.00 3.63 -12.96
C TYR A 303 -31.40 5.07 -13.31
#